data_AF-A0AAU4BXG3-F1
#
_entry.id   AF-A0AAU4BXG3-F1
#
_cell.length_a   1.000
_cell.length_b   1.000
_cell.length_c   1.000
_cell.angle_alpha   90.00
_cell.angle_beta   90.00
_cell.angle_gamma   90.00
#
_symmetry.space_group_name_H-M   'P 1'
#
loop_
_entity.id
_entity.type
_entity.pdbx_description
1 polymer ?
#
loop_
_entity_poly.entity_id
_entity_poly.type
_entity_poly.pdbx_seq_one_letter_code
_entity_poly.pdbx_strand_id
1 'polypeptide(L)'
;MQYADGGGLTAERRAAREGIRLEAGQRFARGDRTSVIAADLRVSERPVEQWRRAWREGGMEGLKSKGRAKLPKLSAERFALLEEELAKGPAAHGWEDQRWTLERVRTLIGRQFKVSCSIAGVWRLLHRHG
;
A
#
# COMPACT_ATOMS: atom_id res chain seq x y z
N MET A 1 -25.14 -0.54 -6.85
CA MET A 1 -24.15 -0.84 -5.80
C MET A 1 -22.81 -1.07 -6.49
N GLN A 2 -21.87 -0.14 -6.36
CA GLN A 2 -20.63 -0.12 -7.11
C GLN A 2 -19.48 0.01 -6.12
N TYR A 3 -18.77 -1.08 -5.88
CA TYR A 3 -17.49 -1.02 -5.19
C TYR A 3 -16.45 -0.56 -6.21
N ALA A 4 -15.99 0.68 -6.08
CA ALA A 4 -14.85 1.18 -6.82
C ALA A 4 -13.57 0.72 -6.10
N ASP A 5 -13.01 -0.34 -6.66
CA ASP A 5 -11.69 -0.89 -6.41
C ASP A 5 -10.57 0.18 -6.58
N GLY A 6 -9.50 0.07 -5.79
CA GLY A 6 -8.16 0.53 -6.19
C GLY A 6 -7.70 1.98 -5.96
N GLY A 7 -8.55 2.94 -5.58
CA GLY A 7 -8.20 4.39 -5.68
C GLY A 7 -7.31 5.04 -4.59
N GLY A 8 -6.72 4.28 -3.67
CA GLY A 8 -6.05 4.82 -2.46
C GLY A 8 -4.52 4.95 -2.49
N LEU A 9 -3.87 4.57 -3.60
CA LEU A 9 -2.46 4.17 -3.61
C LEU A 9 -1.50 5.06 -4.43
N THR A 10 -1.97 6.13 -5.08
CA THR A 10 -1.07 7.01 -5.85
C THR A 10 -0.19 7.88 -4.94
N ALA A 11 1.04 8.16 -5.38
CA ALA A 11 1.97 9.00 -4.65
C ALA A 11 1.42 10.42 -4.45
N GLU A 12 0.71 10.94 -5.45
CA GLU A 12 0.12 12.27 -5.44
C GLU A 12 -1.01 12.41 -4.40
N ARG A 13 -1.95 11.46 -4.33
CA ARG A 13 -3.01 11.48 -3.30
C ARG A 13 -2.44 11.31 -1.89
N ARG A 14 -1.33 10.60 -1.74
CA ARG A 14 -0.60 10.49 -0.47
C ARG A 14 0.05 11.82 -0.09
N ALA A 15 0.75 12.46 -1.04
CA ALA A 15 1.38 13.75 -0.83
C ALA A 15 0.33 14.82 -0.48
N ALA A 16 -0.82 14.82 -1.17
CA ALA A 16 -1.93 15.71 -0.86
C ALA A 16 -2.44 15.50 0.58
N ARG A 17 -2.64 14.25 1.01
CA ARG A 17 -3.05 13.92 2.39
C ARG A 17 -1.98 14.26 3.42
N GLU A 18 -0.70 14.16 3.06
CA GLU A 18 0.40 14.59 3.91
C GLU A 18 0.41 16.11 4.06
N GLY A 19 0.21 16.86 2.96
CA GLY A 19 0.07 18.31 2.99
C GLY A 19 -1.01 18.78 3.97
N ILE A 20 -2.19 18.15 3.94
CA ILE A 20 -3.28 18.44 4.89
C ILE A 20 -2.85 18.20 6.35
N ARG A 21 -2.10 17.12 6.63
CA ARG A 21 -1.59 16.87 7.99
C ARG A 21 -0.56 17.89 8.43
N LEU A 22 0.35 18.27 7.53
CA LEU A 22 1.37 19.27 7.84
C LEU A 22 0.76 20.66 8.05
N GLU A 23 -0.27 21.03 7.29
CA GLU A 23 -1.03 22.26 7.53
C GLU A 23 -1.72 22.23 8.90
N ALA A 24 -2.37 21.12 9.27
CA ALA A 24 -2.91 20.94 10.62
C ALA A 24 -1.82 21.09 11.70
N GLY A 25 -0.62 20.55 11.45
CA GLY A 25 0.55 20.70 12.33
C GLY A 25 0.98 22.15 12.56
N GLN A 26 0.98 22.97 11.51
CA GLN A 26 1.27 24.40 11.63
C GLN A 26 0.20 25.12 12.46
N ARG A 27 -1.07 24.75 12.31
CA ARG A 27 -2.18 25.32 13.10
C ARG A 27 -2.12 24.87 14.56
N PHE A 28 -1.73 23.63 14.85
CA PHE A 28 -1.47 23.18 16.22
C PHE A 28 -0.37 24.01 16.89
N ALA A 29 0.71 24.35 16.16
CA ALA A 29 1.79 25.19 16.69
C ALA A 29 1.34 26.63 17.01
N ARG A 30 0.31 27.13 16.32
CA ARG A 30 -0.32 28.43 16.60
C ARG A 30 -1.34 28.39 17.75
N GLY A 31 -1.70 27.20 18.22
CA GLY A 31 -2.68 27.03 19.30
C GLY A 31 -4.14 26.90 18.82
N ASP A 32 -4.37 26.72 17.52
CA ASP A 32 -5.71 26.60 16.96
C ASP A 32 -6.45 25.35 17.52
N ARG A 33 -7.77 25.47 17.66
CA ARG A 33 -8.62 24.38 18.15
C ARG A 33 -8.85 23.34 17.05
N THR A 34 -8.89 22.06 17.43
CA THR A 34 -9.18 20.92 16.53
C THR A 34 -10.43 21.15 15.68
N SER A 35 -11.51 21.68 16.26
CA SER A 35 -12.78 21.92 15.56
C SER A 35 -12.66 22.95 14.42
N VAL A 36 -11.92 24.03 14.66
CA VAL A 36 -11.64 25.07 13.66
C VAL A 36 -10.80 24.51 12.53
N ILE A 37 -9.75 23.75 12.88
CA ILE A 37 -8.88 23.09 11.90
C ILE A 37 -9.67 22.08 11.05
N ALA A 38 -10.53 21.28 11.68
CA ALA A 38 -11.34 20.28 10.99
C ALA A 38 -12.32 20.93 9.97
N ALA A 39 -13.00 22.00 10.40
CA ALA A 39 -13.91 22.75 9.54
C ALA A 39 -13.20 23.37 8.32
N ASP A 40 -12.05 23.98 8.55
CA ASP A 40 -11.27 24.64 7.50
C ASP A 40 -10.68 23.64 6.50
N LEU A 41 -10.10 22.55 7.00
CA LEU A 41 -9.55 21.46 6.18
C LEU A 41 -10.62 20.55 5.57
N ARG A 42 -11.90 20.78 5.88
CA ARG A 42 -13.05 19.97 5.45
C ARG A 42 -12.89 18.47 5.76
N VAL A 43 -12.33 18.16 6.93
CA VAL A 43 -12.18 16.80 7.46
C VAL A 43 -12.98 16.63 8.75
N SER A 44 -13.31 15.40 9.12
CA SER A 44 -13.93 15.14 10.42
C SER A 44 -12.94 15.43 11.57
N GLU A 45 -13.43 15.70 12.77
CA GLU A 45 -12.57 16.01 13.92
C GLU A 45 -11.72 14.82 14.39
N ARG A 46 -12.26 13.60 14.29
CA ARG A 46 -11.59 12.35 14.69
C ARG A 46 -10.14 12.20 14.17
N PRO A 47 -9.85 12.31 12.87
CA PRO A 47 -8.48 12.28 12.37
C PRO A 47 -7.62 13.45 12.85
N VAL A 48 -8.20 14.65 13.01
CA VAL A 48 -7.46 15.83 13.49
C VAL A 48 -7.02 15.65 14.95
N GLU A 49 -7.85 15.04 15.80
CA GLU A 49 -7.46 14.68 17.17
C GLU A 49 -6.30 13.67 17.19
N GLN A 50 -6.36 12.67 16.31
CA GLN A 50 -5.28 11.69 16.17
C GLN A 50 -3.97 12.36 15.70
N TRP A 51 -4.05 13.30 14.76
CA TRP A 51 -2.89 14.08 14.32
C TRP A 51 -2.37 14.97 15.45
N ARG A 52 -3.24 15.61 16.22
CA ARG A 52 -2.84 16.45 17.36
C ARG A 52 -2.10 15.64 18.41
N ARG A 53 -2.54 14.41 18.68
CA ARG A 53 -1.82 13.48 19.57
C ARG A 53 -0.43 13.15 19.02
N ALA A 54 -0.34 12.73 17.75
CA ALA A 54 0.95 12.44 17.10
C ALA A 54 1.89 13.66 17.07
N TRP A 55 1.35 14.86 16.89
CA TRP A 55 2.10 16.12 16.93
C TRP A 55 2.60 16.48 18.32
N ARG A 56 1.82 16.20 19.39
CA ARG A 56 2.30 16.39 20.77
C ARG A 56 3.42 15.42 21.13
N GLU A 57 3.42 14.22 20.56
CA GLU A 57 4.43 13.18 20.83
C GLU A 57 5.70 13.35 19.99
N GLY A 58 5.59 13.82 18.74
CA GLY A 58 6.71 13.85 17.78
C GLY A 58 6.80 15.12 16.93
N GLY A 59 6.10 16.18 17.30
CA GLY A 59 6.08 17.45 16.56
C GLY A 59 5.61 17.29 15.12
N MET A 60 6.16 18.12 14.22
CA MET A 60 5.89 18.05 12.79
C MET A 60 6.34 16.72 12.16
N GLU A 61 7.34 16.06 12.75
CA GLU A 61 7.83 14.77 12.25
C GLU A 61 6.82 13.63 12.50
N GLY A 62 6.08 13.71 13.60
CA GLY A 62 4.99 12.78 13.90
C GLY A 62 3.83 12.83 12.89
N LEU A 63 3.72 13.91 12.11
CA LEU A 63 2.67 14.12 11.10
C LEU A 63 3.09 13.71 9.68
N LYS A 64 4.39 13.55 9.43
CA LYS A 64 4.91 13.08 8.15
C LYS A 64 4.40 11.66 7.87
N SER A 65 4.15 11.35 6.60
CA SER A 65 3.84 10.00 6.18
C SER A 65 5.02 9.09 6.51
N LYS A 66 4.75 7.95 7.17
CA LYS A 66 5.75 6.90 7.44
C LYS A 66 6.21 6.15 6.18
N GLY A 67 6.16 6.79 5.01
CA GLY A 67 6.50 6.20 3.73
C GLY A 67 5.44 5.25 3.19
N ARG A 68 5.73 4.68 2.01
CA ARG A 68 4.83 3.75 1.30
C ARG A 68 4.46 2.59 2.24
N ALA A 69 3.17 2.22 2.27
CA ALA A 69 2.82 0.90 2.78
C ALA A 69 3.68 -0.10 2.00
N LYS A 70 4.42 -0.97 2.71
CA LYS A 70 5.53 -1.79 2.19
C LYS A 70 5.40 -2.04 0.68
N LEU A 71 6.39 -1.60 -0.09
CA LEU A 71 6.47 -1.81 -1.54
C LEU A 71 6.03 -3.25 -1.86
N PRO A 72 5.19 -3.46 -2.89
CA PRO A 72 4.84 -4.82 -3.28
C PRO A 72 6.12 -5.62 -3.50
N LYS A 73 6.15 -6.84 -2.96
CA LYS A 73 7.34 -7.71 -3.02
C LYS A 73 7.78 -8.02 -4.46
N LEU A 74 6.89 -7.80 -5.44
CA LEU A 74 7.15 -7.89 -6.86
C LEU A 74 6.77 -6.55 -7.51
N SER A 75 7.64 -5.98 -8.35
CA SER A 75 7.29 -4.83 -9.21
C SER A 75 6.37 -5.28 -10.35
N ALA A 76 5.70 -4.34 -11.02
CA ALA A 76 4.83 -4.64 -12.16
C ALA A 76 5.61 -5.33 -13.31
N GLU A 77 6.83 -4.90 -13.58
CA GLU A 77 7.71 -5.50 -14.60
C GLU A 77 8.05 -6.96 -14.26
N ARG A 78 8.37 -7.24 -13.00
CA ARG A 78 8.63 -8.61 -12.54
C ARG A 78 7.36 -9.46 -12.52
N PHE A 79 6.19 -8.83 -12.39
CA PHE A 79 4.91 -9.52 -12.53
C PHE A 79 4.65 -9.93 -13.98
N ALA A 80 4.91 -9.06 -14.96
CA ALA A 80 4.78 -9.41 -16.38
C ALA A 80 5.67 -10.62 -16.74
N LEU A 81 6.92 -10.63 -16.26
CA LEU A 81 7.81 -11.79 -16.41
C LEU A 81 7.23 -13.05 -15.74
N LEU A 82 6.59 -12.92 -14.57
CA LEU A 82 5.94 -14.06 -13.92
C LEU A 82 4.77 -14.58 -14.77
N GLU A 83 3.97 -13.73 -15.41
CA GLU A 83 2.89 -14.14 -16.29
C GLU A 83 3.40 -14.95 -17.50
N GLU A 84 4.50 -14.51 -18.11
CA GLU A 84 5.16 -15.26 -19.18
C GLU A 84 5.61 -16.65 -18.71
N GLU A 85 6.16 -16.74 -17.49
CA GLU A 85 6.57 -18.02 -16.92
C GLU A 85 5.38 -18.92 -16.55
N LEU A 86 4.26 -18.35 -16.12
CA LEU A 86 3.02 -19.08 -15.86
C LEU A 86 2.38 -19.59 -17.16
N ALA A 87 2.49 -18.82 -18.26
CA ALA A 87 2.00 -19.18 -19.59
C ALA A 87 2.74 -20.38 -20.20
N LYS A 88 4.04 -20.56 -19.87
CA LYS A 88 4.81 -21.76 -20.23
C LYS A 88 4.27 -23.05 -19.59
N GLY A 89 3.44 -22.90 -18.55
CA GLY A 89 2.79 -23.99 -17.85
C GLY A 89 3.69 -24.69 -16.82
N PRO A 90 3.12 -25.44 -15.87
CA PRO A 90 3.89 -26.07 -14.78
C PRO A 90 4.90 -27.12 -15.26
N ALA A 91 4.62 -27.79 -16.37
CA ALA A 91 5.51 -28.82 -16.91
C ALA A 91 6.89 -28.27 -17.29
N ALA A 92 6.95 -27.04 -17.82
CA ALA A 92 8.20 -26.35 -18.15
C ALA A 92 9.09 -26.08 -16.92
N HIS A 93 8.52 -26.17 -15.71
CA HIS A 93 9.18 -25.92 -14.45
C HIS A 93 9.35 -27.19 -13.58
N GLY A 94 9.11 -28.36 -14.19
CA GLY A 94 9.34 -29.67 -13.57
C GLY A 94 8.20 -30.20 -12.71
N TRP A 95 6.96 -29.73 -12.89
CA TRP A 95 5.79 -30.32 -12.25
C TRP A 95 5.10 -31.34 -13.18
N GLU A 96 4.67 -32.46 -12.61
CA GLU A 96 4.12 -33.61 -13.35
C GLU A 96 2.74 -33.35 -13.96
N ASP A 97 1.99 -32.38 -13.43
CA ASP A 97 0.65 -32.02 -13.89
C ASP A 97 0.53 -30.53 -14.26
N GLN A 98 -0.41 -30.21 -15.15
CA GLN A 98 -0.58 -28.86 -15.71
C GLN A 98 -1.32 -27.87 -14.80
N ARG A 99 -1.41 -28.12 -13.49
CA ARG A 99 -2.14 -27.25 -12.56
C ARG A 99 -1.23 -26.24 -11.85
N TRP A 100 -1.56 -24.96 -11.95
CA TRP A 100 -0.99 -23.95 -11.06
C TRP A 100 -1.74 -23.93 -9.73
N THR A 101 -1.02 -24.17 -8.64
CA THR A 101 -1.51 -23.92 -7.27
C THR A 101 -0.77 -22.72 -6.68
N LEU A 102 -1.35 -22.05 -5.68
CA LEU A 102 -0.69 -20.91 -5.03
C LEU A 102 0.68 -21.27 -4.44
N GLU A 103 0.88 -22.53 -4.02
CA GLU A 103 2.17 -23.03 -3.54
C GLU A 103 3.21 -23.19 -4.64
N ARG A 104 2.78 -23.62 -5.83
CA ARG A 104 3.66 -23.71 -7.02
C ARG A 104 4.04 -22.33 -7.52
N VAL A 105 3.08 -21.40 -7.57
CA VAL A 105 3.35 -20.00 -7.91
C VAL A 105 4.30 -19.37 -6.89
N ARG A 106 4.12 -19.62 -5.58
CA ARG A 106 5.07 -19.20 -4.54
C ARG A 106 6.48 -19.74 -4.79
N THR A 107 6.59 -21.03 -5.11
CA THR A 107 7.86 -21.70 -5.38
C THR A 107 8.54 -21.11 -6.61
N LEU A 108 7.78 -20.88 -7.69
CA LEU A 108 8.26 -20.22 -8.91
C LEU A 108 8.79 -18.81 -8.61
N ILE A 109 8.03 -18.01 -7.85
CA ILE A 109 8.46 -16.66 -7.45
C ILE A 109 9.77 -16.71 -6.65
N GLY A 110 9.91 -17.65 -5.73
CA GLY A 110 11.14 -17.85 -4.95
C GLY A 110 12.33 -18.27 -5.82
N ARG A 111 12.11 -19.13 -6.83
CA ARG A 111 13.16 -19.60 -7.74
C ARG A 111 13.65 -18.48 -8.68
N GLN A 112 12.72 -17.82 -9.37
CA GLN A 112 13.02 -16.84 -10.43
C GLN A 112 13.40 -15.47 -9.88
N PHE A 113 12.72 -14.98 -8.84
CA PHE A 113 12.91 -13.61 -8.35
C PHE A 113 13.66 -13.52 -7.01
N LYS A 114 13.99 -14.66 -6.39
CA LYS A 114 14.58 -14.75 -5.03
C LYS A 114 13.76 -13.99 -3.98
N VAL A 115 12.45 -13.93 -4.17
CA VAL A 115 11.51 -13.21 -3.29
C VAL A 115 10.70 -14.19 -2.46
N SER A 116 10.81 -14.07 -1.14
CA SER A 116 9.98 -14.85 -0.21
C SER A 116 8.61 -14.21 -0.01
N CYS A 117 7.58 -14.82 -0.56
CA CYS A 117 6.17 -14.45 -0.36
C CYS A 117 5.42 -15.51 0.45
N SER A 118 4.43 -15.08 1.24
CA SER A 118 3.47 -15.99 1.87
C SER A 118 2.39 -16.34 0.86
N ILE A 119 1.65 -17.44 1.09
CA ILE A 119 0.54 -17.85 0.21
C ILE A 119 -0.52 -16.74 0.08
N ALA A 120 -0.90 -16.10 1.20
CA ALA A 120 -1.77 -14.93 1.17
C ALA A 120 -1.17 -13.74 0.40
N GLY A 121 0.16 -13.63 0.39
CA GLY A 121 0.88 -12.65 -0.42
C GLY A 121 0.83 -12.95 -1.91
N VAL A 122 0.91 -14.22 -2.31
CA VAL A 122 0.74 -14.66 -3.71
C VAL A 122 -0.68 -14.43 -4.18
N TRP A 123 -1.68 -14.78 -3.37
CA TRP A 123 -3.08 -14.52 -3.72
C TRP A 123 -3.35 -13.02 -3.93
N ARG A 124 -2.88 -12.17 -3.00
CA ARG A 124 -2.98 -10.70 -3.15
C ARG A 124 -2.18 -10.14 -4.33
N LEU A 125 -1.10 -10.82 -4.73
CA LEU A 125 -0.30 -10.44 -5.89
C LEU A 125 -1.09 -10.73 -7.17
N LEU A 126 -1.63 -11.95 -7.31
CA LEU A 126 -2.39 -12.36 -8.49
C LEU A 126 -3.65 -11.49 -8.65
N HIS A 127 -4.45 -11.31 -7.59
CA HIS A 127 -5.69 -10.52 -7.64
C HIS A 127 -5.48 -9.02 -7.91
N ARG A 128 -4.27 -8.49 -7.66
CA ARG A 128 -3.97 -7.08 -7.95
C ARG A 128 -3.71 -6.85 -9.45
N HIS A 129 -3.17 -7.86 -10.12
CA HIS A 129 -2.68 -7.76 -11.48
C HIS A 129 -3.54 -8.55 -12.48
N GLY A 130 -4.61 -9.21 -12.01
CA GLY A 130 -5.58 -9.96 -12.81
C GLY A 130 -6.98 -9.91 -12.19
#